data_AF-A0AAE1VY18-F1
#
_entry.id   AF-A0AAE1VY18-F1
#
_cell.length_a   1.000
_cell.length_b   1.000
_cell.length_c   1.000
_cell.angle_alpha   90.00
_cell.angle_beta   90.00
_cell.angle_gamma   90.00
#
_symmetry.space_group_name_H-M   'P 1'
#
loop_
_entity.id
_entity.type
_entity.pdbx_description
1 polymer ?
#
loop_
_entity_poly.entity_id
_entity_poly.type
_entity_poly.pdbx_seq_one_letter_code
_entity_poly.pdbx_strand_id
1 'polypeptide(L)'
;MAEILIAAALPVLVEKLIDIASEDICLIWGVKKELASLKDSFEMIQAFLNDASKRQVEEEAAKLWLKNLENIAYEADDLLDAFNYQIIRRKVEIKNQMKRKVCFFFCFSNPLLFRSKLAHKIKNLNMKLKRAKDEADSYLIRTTVANSTTSVPLVTETDSVTVDPIVIGREKMFL
;
A
#
# COMPACT_ATOMS: atom_id res chain seq x y z
N MET A 1 4.37 9.87 -10.53
CA MET A 1 3.96 8.80 -11.49
C MET A 1 3.91 7.43 -10.82
N ALA A 2 4.92 7.04 -10.02
CA ALA A 2 4.91 5.76 -9.29
C ALA A 2 3.71 5.57 -8.35
N GLU A 3 3.25 6.61 -7.66
CA GLU A 3 2.06 6.55 -6.78
C GLU A 3 0.81 6.02 -7.49
N ILE A 4 0.52 6.54 -8.68
CA ILE A 4 -0.65 6.18 -9.48
C ILE A 4 -0.59 4.71 -9.90
N LEU A 5 0.60 4.26 -10.31
CA LEU A 5 0.82 2.87 -10.73
C LEU A 5 0.65 1.91 -9.55
N ILE A 6 1.23 2.23 -8.39
CA ILE A 6 1.12 1.39 -7.19
C ILE A 6 -0.33 1.35 -6.68
N ALA A 7 -1.01 2.50 -6.66
CA ALA A 7 -2.41 2.59 -6.26
C ALA A 7 -3.34 1.78 -7.18
N ALA A 8 -3.02 1.67 -8.47
CA ALA A 8 -3.74 0.83 -9.41
C ALA A 8 -3.37 -0.68 -9.29
N ALA A 9 -2.13 -1.00 -8.93
CA ALA A 9 -1.65 -2.37 -8.79
C ALA A 9 -2.14 -3.07 -7.51
N LEU A 10 -2.22 -2.35 -6.39
CA LEU A 10 -2.63 -2.90 -5.09
C LEU A 10 -4.01 -3.59 -5.13
N PRO A 11 -5.08 -3.01 -5.70
CA PRO A 11 -6.37 -3.68 -5.84
C PRO A 11 -6.27 -5.01 -6.60
N VAL A 12 -5.51 -5.04 -7.70
CA VAL A 12 -5.32 -6.25 -8.51
C VAL A 12 -4.62 -7.34 -7.70
N LEU A 13 -3.61 -6.98 -6.90
CA LEU A 13 -2.92 -7.92 -6.01
C LEU A 13 -3.84 -8.46 -4.92
N VAL A 14 -4.70 -7.60 -4.35
CA VAL A 14 -5.70 -8.01 -3.36
C VAL A 14 -6.71 -8.98 -3.95
N GLU A 15 -7.22 -8.71 -5.16
CA GLU A 15 -8.13 -9.61 -5.87
C GLU A 15 -7.49 -10.97 -6.16
N LYS A 16 -6.28 -10.99 -6.75
CA LYS A 16 -5.52 -12.22 -6.98
C LYS A 16 -5.32 -13.02 -5.68
N LEU A 17 -5.04 -12.32 -4.58
CA LEU A 17 -4.84 -12.95 -3.29
C LEU A 17 -6.14 -13.54 -2.73
N ILE A 18 -7.28 -12.86 -2.88
CA ILE A 18 -8.60 -13.38 -2.49
C ILE A 18 -8.91 -14.65 -3.28
N ASP A 19 -8.70 -14.64 -4.60
CA ASP A 19 -8.91 -15.80 -5.45
C ASP A 19 -8.06 -16.99 -4.99
N ILE A 20 -6.77 -16.76 -4.74
CA ILE A 20 -5.85 -17.78 -4.21
C ILE A 20 -6.29 -18.25 -2.82
N ALA A 21 -6.68 -17.35 -1.91
CA ALA A 21 -7.08 -17.70 -0.55
C ALA A 21 -8.40 -18.50 -0.49
N SER A 22 -9.23 -18.38 -1.52
CA SER A 22 -10.49 -19.12 -1.67
C SER A 22 -10.27 -20.61 -1.98
N GLU A 23 -9.08 -21.00 -2.44
CA GLU A 23 -8.77 -22.36 -2.88
C GLU A 23 -8.62 -23.35 -1.70
N ASP A 24 -9.26 -24.51 -1.79
CA ASP A 24 -9.21 -25.56 -0.77
C ASP A 24 -7.78 -26.06 -0.50
N ILE A 25 -6.92 -26.00 -1.52
CA ILE A 25 -5.51 -26.36 -1.40
C ILE A 25 -4.78 -25.48 -0.37
N CYS A 26 -5.21 -24.22 -0.19
CA CYS A 26 -4.66 -23.31 0.81
C CYS A 26 -4.98 -23.73 2.25
N LEU A 27 -6.16 -24.32 2.50
CA LEU A 27 -6.50 -24.94 3.79
C LEU A 27 -5.57 -26.11 4.06
N ILE A 28 -5.43 -27.00 3.08
CA ILE A 28 -4.59 -28.20 3.17
C ILE A 28 -3.13 -27.81 3.45
N TRP A 29 -2.67 -26.69 2.88
CA TRP A 29 -1.31 -26.18 3.04
C TRP A 29 -1.08 -25.37 4.31
N GLY A 30 -2.14 -24.93 4.99
CA GLY A 30 -2.05 -24.18 6.24
C GLY A 30 -1.52 -22.76 6.07
N VAL A 31 -1.64 -22.17 4.88
CA VAL A 31 -1.09 -20.84 4.54
C VAL A 31 -2.14 -19.72 4.55
N LYS A 32 -3.38 -20.02 4.96
CA LYS A 32 -4.48 -19.04 4.98
C LYS A 32 -4.20 -17.84 5.88
N LYS A 33 -3.54 -18.05 7.02
CA LYS A 33 -3.24 -16.98 7.97
C LYS A 33 -2.21 -16.00 7.39
N GLU A 34 -1.21 -16.54 6.72
CA GLU A 34 -0.15 -15.77 6.07
C GLU A 34 -0.71 -14.94 4.91
N LEU A 35 -1.59 -15.54 4.09
CA LEU A 35 -2.30 -14.84 3.01
C LEU A 35 -3.21 -13.73 3.56
N ALA A 36 -3.99 -14.00 4.62
CA ALA A 36 -4.83 -12.99 5.26
C ALA A 36 -3.99 -11.80 5.78
N SER A 37 -2.87 -12.08 6.44
CA SER A 37 -1.96 -11.02 6.90
C SER A 37 -1.34 -10.21 5.75
N LEU A 38 -1.13 -10.81 4.58
CA LEU A 38 -0.65 -10.11 3.39
C LEU A 38 -1.74 -9.22 2.78
N LYS A 39 -3.00 -9.68 2.79
CA LYS A 39 -4.17 -8.87 2.42
C LYS A 39 -4.29 -7.61 3.28
N ASP A 40 -4.31 -7.78 4.60
CA ASP A 40 -4.46 -6.68 5.56
C ASP A 40 -3.35 -5.64 5.37
N SER A 41 -2.15 -6.12 5.05
CA SER A 41 -0.98 -5.31 4.76
C SER A 41 -1.18 -4.45 3.49
N PHE A 42 -1.66 -5.03 2.39
CA PHE A 42 -1.96 -4.27 1.16
C PHE A 42 -3.09 -3.26 1.35
N GLU A 43 -4.16 -3.63 2.05
CA GLU A 43 -5.26 -2.71 2.35
C GLU A 43 -4.79 -1.52 3.20
N MET A 44 -3.91 -1.78 4.17
CA MET A 44 -3.32 -0.72 4.99
C MET A 44 -2.46 0.25 4.18
N ILE A 45 -1.64 -0.25 3.25
CA ILE A 45 -0.89 0.60 2.34
C ILE A 45 -1.82 1.43 1.45
N GLN A 46 -2.85 0.81 0.90
CA GLN A 46 -3.79 1.50 0.02
C GLN A 46 -4.47 2.65 0.76
N ALA A 47 -4.86 2.44 2.01
CA ALA A 47 -5.38 3.51 2.88
C ALA A 47 -4.33 4.62 3.10
N PHE A 48 -3.07 4.27 3.37
CA PHE A 48 -2.00 5.23 3.54
C PHE A 48 -1.75 6.07 2.27
N LEU A 49 -1.68 5.45 1.08
CA LEU A 49 -1.51 6.17 -0.19
C LEU A 49 -2.64 7.17 -0.43
N ASN A 50 -3.88 6.78 -0.12
CA ASN A 50 -5.04 7.65 -0.25
C ASN A 50 -4.99 8.86 0.70
N ASP A 51 -4.40 8.70 1.88
CA ASP A 51 -4.26 9.79 2.85
C ASP A 51 -3.01 10.65 2.62
N ALA A 52 -1.93 10.06 2.12
CA ALA A 52 -0.71 10.76 1.75
C ALA A 52 -0.92 11.70 0.55
N SER A 53 -1.70 11.29 -0.45
CA SER A 53 -2.09 12.13 -1.59
C SER A 53 -2.79 13.42 -1.16
N LYS A 54 -3.54 13.40 -0.05
CA LYS A 54 -4.24 14.57 0.48
C LYS A 54 -3.33 15.53 1.27
N ARG A 55 -2.14 15.11 1.69
CA ARG A 55 -1.34 15.81 2.71
C ARG A 55 -0.02 16.45 2.24
N GLN A 56 0.32 16.43 0.94
CA GLN A 56 1.57 17.02 0.40
C GLN A 56 2.81 16.74 1.28
N VAL A 57 3.16 15.46 1.41
CA VAL A 57 4.35 15.01 2.14
C VAL A 57 5.63 15.39 1.37
N GLU A 58 6.72 15.73 2.09
CA GLU A 58 8.03 16.04 1.49
C GLU A 58 8.44 15.03 0.41
N GLU A 59 8.76 15.54 -0.79
CA GLU A 59 8.89 14.72 -2.00
C GLU A 59 9.93 13.60 -1.89
N GLU A 60 11.06 13.82 -1.22
CA GLU A 60 12.20 12.91 -1.38
C GLU A 60 12.09 11.64 -0.51
N ALA A 61 11.66 11.78 0.74
CA ALA A 61 11.37 10.64 1.61
C ALA A 61 10.17 9.83 1.10
N ALA A 62 9.12 10.52 0.62
CA ALA A 62 7.96 9.89 0.01
C ALA A 62 8.34 9.10 -1.25
N LYS A 63 9.17 9.66 -2.15
CA LYS A 63 9.64 8.97 -3.36
C LYS A 63 10.42 7.69 -3.03
N LEU A 64 11.33 7.73 -2.06
CA LEU A 64 12.09 6.54 -1.67
C LEU A 64 11.18 5.45 -1.10
N TRP A 65 10.24 5.85 -0.25
CA TRP A 65 9.26 4.95 0.34
C TRP A 65 8.35 4.30 -0.73
N LEU A 66 7.86 5.08 -1.69
CA LEU A 66 7.07 4.58 -2.82
C LEU A 66 7.85 3.61 -3.70
N LYS A 67 9.14 3.86 -3.93
CA LYS A 67 10.00 2.94 -4.68
C LYS A 67 10.17 1.60 -3.94
N ASN A 68 10.30 1.62 -2.61
CA ASN A 68 10.31 0.40 -1.81
C ASN A 68 8.98 -0.36 -1.92
N LEU A 69 7.87 0.37 -1.93
CA LEU A 69 6.53 -0.19 -2.06
C LEU A 69 6.29 -0.84 -3.42
N GLU A 70 6.75 -0.21 -4.49
CA GLU A 70 6.74 -0.75 -5.85
C GLU A 70 7.49 -2.10 -5.92
N ASN A 71 8.69 -2.17 -5.34
CA ASN A 71 9.44 -3.42 -5.29
C ASN A 71 8.69 -4.53 -4.53
N ILE A 72 8.03 -4.18 -3.41
CA ILE A 72 7.22 -5.13 -2.64
C ILE A 72 6.02 -5.62 -3.46
N ALA A 73 5.38 -4.75 -4.24
CA ALA A 73 4.26 -5.11 -5.11
C ALA A 73 4.69 -6.09 -6.19
N TYR A 74 5.82 -5.86 -6.86
CA TYR A 74 6.37 -6.81 -7.85
C TYR A 74 6.72 -8.17 -7.23
N GLU A 75 7.40 -8.18 -6.09
CA GLU A 75 7.74 -9.44 -5.40
C GLU A 75 6.48 -10.22 -4.97
N ALA A 76 5.40 -9.51 -4.64
CA ALA A 76 4.13 -10.13 -4.30
C ALA A 76 3.41 -10.69 -5.52
N ASP A 77 3.40 -9.97 -6.63
CA ASP A 77 2.79 -10.45 -7.88
C ASP A 77 3.44 -11.76 -8.33
N ASP A 78 4.79 -11.78 -8.37
CA ASP A 78 5.59 -12.97 -8.68
C ASP A 78 5.28 -14.14 -7.72
N LEU A 79 5.06 -13.85 -6.44
CA LEU A 79 4.71 -14.85 -5.44
C LEU A 79 3.32 -15.43 -5.70
N LEU A 80 2.31 -14.57 -5.91
CA LEU A 80 0.93 -14.97 -6.13
C LEU A 80 0.80 -15.78 -7.43
N ASP A 81 1.51 -15.39 -8.49
CA ASP A 81 1.53 -16.13 -9.77
C ASP A 81 2.18 -17.51 -9.59
N ALA A 82 3.31 -17.59 -8.87
CA ALA A 82 3.95 -18.87 -8.55
C ALA A 82 3.08 -19.77 -7.66
N PHE A 83 2.29 -19.17 -6.77
CA PHE A 83 1.31 -19.86 -5.94
C PHE A 83 0.21 -20.44 -6.82
N ASN A 84 -0.42 -19.60 -7.65
CA ASN A 84 -1.52 -19.97 -8.53
C ASN A 84 -1.12 -21.11 -9.48
N TYR A 85 0.07 -21.01 -10.10
CA TYR A 85 0.62 -22.09 -10.92
C TYR A 85 0.65 -23.44 -10.17
N GLN A 86 1.06 -23.44 -8.90
CA GLN A 86 1.17 -24.66 -8.11
C GLN A 86 -0.18 -25.21 -7.67
N ILE A 87 -1.19 -24.35 -7.43
CA ILE A 87 -2.58 -24.78 -7.25
C ILE A 87 -3.07 -25.50 -8.50
N ILE A 88 -2.95 -24.85 -9.66
CA ILE A 88 -3.42 -25.39 -10.95
C ILE A 88 -2.72 -26.71 -11.26
N ARG A 89 -1.39 -26.74 -11.15
CA ARG A 89 -0.60 -27.96 -11.34
C ARG A 89 -1.11 -29.09 -10.45
N ARG A 90 -1.38 -28.80 -9.18
CA ARG A 90 -1.86 -29.81 -8.23
C ARG A 90 -3.28 -30.28 -8.55
N LYS A 91 -4.18 -29.39 -8.99
CA LYS A 91 -5.51 -29.76 -9.47
C LYS A 91 -5.42 -30.71 -10.67
N VAL A 92 -4.54 -30.43 -11.63
CA VAL A 92 -4.29 -31.28 -12.81
C VAL A 92 -3.71 -32.64 -12.40
N GLU A 93 -2.71 -32.66 -11.51
CA GLU A 93 -2.13 -33.90 -10.99
C GLU A 93 -3.20 -34.76 -10.31
N ILE A 94 -4.02 -34.19 -9.42
CA ILE A 94 -5.13 -34.89 -8.75
C ILE A 94 -6.13 -35.46 -9.77
N LYS A 95 -6.53 -34.65 -10.77
CA LYS A 95 -7.48 -35.06 -11.81
C LYS A 95 -6.94 -36.20 -12.69
N ASN A 96 -5.64 -36.18 -13.01
CA ASN A 96 -5.00 -37.20 -13.85
C ASN A 96 -4.71 -38.52 -13.09
N GLN A 97 -4.71 -38.49 -11.75
CA GLN A 97 -4.39 -39.63 -10.88
C GLN A 97 -5.57 -40.58 -10.59
N MET A 98 -6.79 -40.33 -11.11
CA MET A 98 -7.89 -41.32 -11.04
C MET A 98 -7.53 -42.69 -11.67
N LYS A 99 -6.41 -42.79 -12.41
CA LYS A 99 -5.92 -44.05 -13.02
C LYS A 99 -4.89 -44.85 -12.18
N ARG A 100 -4.37 -44.36 -11.04
CA ARG A 100 -3.35 -45.08 -10.23
C ARG A 100 -3.71 -45.15 -8.75
N LYS A 101 -4.26 -46.30 -8.33
CA LYS A 101 -4.87 -46.57 -7.02
C LYS A 101 -3.95 -46.52 -5.76
N VAL A 102 -2.67 -46.13 -5.84
CA VAL A 102 -1.75 -46.26 -4.68
C VAL A 102 -0.78 -45.10 -4.45
N CYS A 103 -1.06 -43.90 -4.94
CA CYS A 103 -0.21 -42.71 -4.71
C CYS A 103 -0.88 -41.63 -3.83
N PHE A 104 -1.89 -42.00 -3.04
CA PHE A 104 -2.82 -41.05 -2.40
C PHE A 104 -2.19 -40.17 -1.30
N PHE A 105 -1.05 -40.57 -0.73
CA PHE A 105 -0.45 -39.87 0.41
C PHE A 105 0.97 -39.35 0.19
N PHE A 106 1.77 -39.97 -0.70
CA PHE A 106 3.23 -39.73 -0.72
C PHE A 106 3.88 -39.44 -2.09
N CYS A 107 3.17 -39.56 -3.23
CA CYS A 107 3.80 -39.31 -4.54
C CYS A 107 3.90 -37.82 -4.91
N PHE A 108 3.55 -36.92 -3.98
CA PHE A 108 3.70 -35.49 -4.15
C PHE A 108 5.17 -35.14 -4.01
N SER A 109 5.79 -34.59 -5.04
CA SER A 109 7.13 -33.99 -4.94
C SER A 109 7.11 -32.94 -3.83
N ASN A 110 7.60 -33.31 -2.64
CA ASN A 110 7.83 -32.51 -1.45
C ASN A 110 6.81 -31.38 -1.16
N PRO A 111 5.53 -31.71 -0.90
CA PRO A 111 4.51 -30.71 -0.58
C PRO A 111 4.86 -29.90 0.67
N LEU A 112 5.56 -30.50 1.64
CA LEU A 112 6.03 -29.81 2.84
C LEU A 112 7.13 -28.79 2.56
N LEU A 113 8.09 -29.10 1.66
CA LEU A 113 9.13 -28.14 1.27
C LEU A 113 8.53 -26.95 0.52
N PHE A 114 7.57 -27.21 -0.38
CA PHE A 114 6.88 -26.13 -1.10
C PHE A 114 6.07 -25.25 -0.14
N ARG A 115 5.30 -25.85 0.77
CA ARG A 115 4.56 -25.13 1.83
C ARG A 115 5.49 -24.26 2.66
N SER A 116 6.60 -24.83 3.15
CA SER A 116 7.57 -24.12 3.97
C SER A 116 8.18 -22.94 3.20
N LYS A 117 8.62 -23.17 1.95
CA LYS A 117 9.17 -22.11 1.09
C LYS A 117 8.17 -20.98 0.86
N LEU A 118 6.91 -21.32 0.65
CA LEU A 118 5.83 -20.36 0.38
C LEU A 118 5.46 -19.56 1.63
N ALA A 119 5.27 -20.24 2.77
CA ALA A 119 5.05 -19.61 4.05
C ALA A 119 6.21 -18.67 4.42
N HIS A 120 7.47 -19.08 4.20
CA HIS A 120 8.63 -18.22 4.39
C HIS A 120 8.61 -16.98 3.49
N LYS A 121 8.26 -17.13 2.21
CA LYS A 121 8.15 -15.99 1.30
C LYS A 121 7.03 -15.02 1.70
N ILE A 122 5.84 -15.52 2.05
CA ILE A 122 4.73 -14.66 2.50
C ILE A 122 5.12 -13.95 3.81
N LYS A 123 5.75 -14.68 4.75
CA LYS A 123 6.25 -14.10 6.00
C LYS A 123 7.30 -13.00 5.74
N ASN A 124 8.17 -13.19 4.75
CA ASN A 124 9.16 -12.18 4.37
C ASN A 124 8.50 -10.92 3.78
N LEU A 125 7.49 -11.07 2.91
CA LEU A 125 6.71 -9.95 2.40
C LEU A 125 6.01 -9.19 3.54
N ASN A 126 5.33 -9.90 4.44
CA ASN A 126 4.67 -9.26 5.58
C ASN A 126 5.67 -8.49 6.46
N MET A 127 6.89 -8.98 6.64
CA MET A 127 7.94 -8.24 7.34
C MET A 127 8.39 -6.98 6.59
N LYS A 128 8.63 -7.07 5.27
CA LYS A 128 9.01 -5.91 4.45
C LYS A 128 7.94 -4.83 4.50
N LEU A 129 6.69 -5.26 4.43
CA LEU A 129 5.53 -4.40 4.38
C LEU A 129 5.26 -3.74 5.74
N LYS A 130 5.47 -4.48 6.84
CA LYS A 130 5.47 -3.91 8.19
C LYS A 130 6.56 -2.86 8.37
N ARG A 131 7.78 -3.09 7.87
CA ARG A 131 8.85 -2.09 7.90
C ARG A 131 8.49 -0.84 7.11
N ALA A 132 7.94 -1.01 5.91
CA ALA A 132 7.48 0.11 5.10
C ALA A 132 6.42 0.94 5.85
N LYS A 133 5.47 0.28 6.53
CA LYS A 133 4.51 0.98 7.38
C LYS A 133 5.19 1.75 8.52
N ASP A 134 6.08 1.12 9.28
CA ASP A 134 6.75 1.76 10.43
C ASP A 134 7.58 2.99 9.96
N GLU A 135 8.17 2.91 8.77
CA GLU A 135 8.90 4.00 8.11
C GLU A 135 7.95 5.15 7.70
N ALA A 136 6.80 4.82 7.12
CA ALA A 136 5.74 5.78 6.78
C ALA A 136 5.18 6.53 8.01
N ASP A 137 4.94 5.83 9.12
CA ASP A 137 4.48 6.43 10.37
C ASP A 137 5.53 7.41 10.93
N SER A 138 6.83 7.10 10.79
CA SER A 138 7.91 7.99 11.22
C SER A 138 7.97 9.30 10.42
N TYR A 139 7.68 9.22 9.11
CA TYR A 139 7.60 10.41 8.26
C TYR A 139 6.38 11.25 8.61
N LEU A 140 5.23 10.62 8.84
CA LEU A 140 3.99 11.30 9.23
C LEU A 140 4.17 12.07 10.55
N ILE A 141 4.83 11.47 11.55
CA ILE A 141 5.11 12.14 12.83
C ILE A 141 6.03 13.36 12.62
N ARG A 142 7.07 13.25 11.81
CA ARG A 142 7.98 14.38 11.51
C ARG A 142 7.27 15.55 10.82
N THR A 143 6.38 15.30 9.86
CA THR A 143 5.61 16.36 9.19
C THR A 143 4.65 17.04 10.15
N THR A 144 4.03 16.27 11.06
CA THR A 144 3.10 16.83 12.05
C THR A 144 3.84 17.74 13.05
N VAL A 145 5.05 17.34 13.50
CA VAL A 145 5.89 18.14 14.39
C VAL A 145 6.42 19.40 13.69
N ALA A 146 6.86 19.31 12.43
CA ALA A 146 7.26 20.48 11.64
C ALA A 146 6.11 21.50 11.49
N ASN A 147 4.89 21.01 11.25
CA ASN A 147 3.70 21.85 11.14
C ASN A 147 3.22 22.41 12.49
N SER A 148 3.56 21.76 13.61
CA SER A 148 3.27 22.24 14.97
C SER A 148 4.24 23.32 15.45
N THR A 149 5.44 23.40 14.85
CA THR A 149 6.51 24.32 15.31
C THR A 149 6.63 25.57 14.44
N THR A 150 5.84 25.69 13.36
CA THR A 150 5.77 26.90 12.53
C THR A 150 4.34 27.43 12.46
N SER A 151 3.80 27.81 13.62
CA SER A 151 2.72 28.79 13.69
C SER A 151 2.86 29.63 14.97
N VAL A 152 3.90 30.45 15.04
CA VAL A 152 3.67 31.78 15.58
C VAL A 152 3.06 32.56 14.42
N PRO A 153 1.78 32.95 14.47
CA PRO A 153 1.27 33.90 13.50
C PRO A 153 2.05 35.20 13.75
N LEU A 154 2.98 35.54 12.86
CA LEU A 154 3.39 36.93 12.74
C LEU A 154 2.16 37.68 12.26
N VAL A 155 1.44 38.28 13.20
CA VAL A 155 0.42 39.28 12.90
C VAL A 155 1.13 40.39 12.13
N THR A 156 0.96 40.41 10.81
CA THR A 156 1.20 41.62 10.04
C THR A 156 0.06 42.57 10.37
N GLU A 157 0.25 43.44 11.36
CA GLU A 157 -0.55 44.65 11.47
C GLU A 157 -0.24 45.48 10.22
N THR A 158 -1.22 45.56 9.32
CA THR A 158 -1.20 46.51 8.22
C THR A 158 -2.04 47.68 8.68
N ASP A 159 -1.45 48.59 9.45
CA ASP A 159 -2.05 49.90 9.74
C ASP A 159 -1.98 50.75 8.46
N SER A 160 -2.87 50.48 7.51
CA SER A 160 -3.19 51.46 6.48
C SER A 160 -4.27 52.38 7.05
N VAL A 161 -3.85 53.48 7.66
CA VAL A 161 -4.74 54.60 7.95
C VAL A 161 -5.21 55.16 6.61
N THR A 162 -6.43 54.83 6.18
CA THR A 162 -7.11 55.57 5.14
C THR A 162 -7.59 56.88 5.75
N VAL A 163 -6.76 57.93 5.66
CA VAL A 163 -7.25 59.29 5.87
C VAL A 163 -8.15 59.62 4.69
N ASP A 164 -9.46 59.57 4.92
CA ASP A 164 -10.44 60.12 3.99
C ASP A 164 -10.08 61.58 3.69
N PRO A 165 -9.87 61.99 2.44
CA PRO A 165 -9.76 63.40 2.14
C PRO A 165 -11.15 64.02 2.30
N ILE A 166 -11.31 64.81 3.36
CA ILE A 166 -12.40 65.77 3.53
C ILE A 166 -12.37 66.72 2.32
N VAL A 167 -13.22 66.47 1.33
CA VAL A 167 -13.46 67.39 0.22
C VAL A 167 -14.54 68.36 0.65
N ILE A 168 -14.14 69.49 1.24
CA ILE A 168 -14.99 70.64 1.50
C ILE A 168 -15.10 71.48 0.22
N GLY A 169 -16.35 71.87 -0.10
CA GLY A 169 -16.78 72.44 -1.35
C GLY A 169 -15.96 73.61 -1.91
N ARG A 170 -15.86 73.62 -3.24
CA ARG A 170 -15.77 74.85 -4.02
C ARG A 170 -16.94 74.90 -5.01
N GLU A 171 -18.11 75.10 -4.45
CA GLU A 171 -19.17 75.83 -5.12
C GLU A 171 -18.61 77.22 -5.45
N LYS A 172 -18.51 77.57 -6.73
CA LYS A 172 -18.76 78.91 -7.23
C LYS A 172 -18.86 78.89 -8.76
N MET A 173 -20.11 78.77 -9.20
CA MET A 173 -20.65 79.54 -10.33
C MET A 173 -20.09 80.98 -10.32
N PHE A 174 -19.81 81.55 -11.49
CA PHE A 174 -20.59 82.65 -12.08
C PHE A 174 -19.98 83.10 -13.42
N LEU A 175 -20.86 83.07 -14.43
CA LEU A 175 -20.90 83.77 -15.73
C LEU A 175 -19.82 83.47 -16.78
#